data_AF-A0A7V5C3F1-F1
#
_entry.id   AF-A0A7V5C3F1-F1
#
_cell.length_a   1.000
_cell.length_b   1.000
_cell.length_c   1.000
_cell.angle_alpha   90.00
_cell.angle_beta   90.00
_cell.angle_gamma   90.00
#
_symmetry.space_group_name_H-M   'P 1'
#
loop_
_entity.id
_entity.type
_entity.pdbx_description
1 polymer ?
#
loop_
_entity_poly.entity_id
_entity_poly.type
_entity_poly.pdbx_seq_one_letter_code
_entity_poly.pdbx_strand_id
1 'polypeptide(L)'
;ARNIGNIVPPYERTQGATQSAIEYAVNSLKVEHLVILGHSSCGACSHLYHKIQEDDKKVELSHVDEWLKLAYPAKHNAILECLNNPQKNRAEVTEKNNIQLSIQRLMTYPYIVEALENKTLELHGWWYDIGSGKLEAYNYGSKTFREIEI
;
A
#
# COMPACT_ATOMS: atom_id res chain seq x y z
N ALA A 1 7.14 6.11 -7.93
CA ALA A 1 6.12 5.74 -8.93
C ALA A 1 4.73 6.06 -8.40
N ARG A 2 3.74 6.32 -9.26
CA ARG A 2 2.33 6.52 -8.86
C ARG A 2 1.45 5.52 -9.59
N ASN A 3 0.58 4.85 -8.87
CA ASN A 3 -0.42 3.92 -9.42
C ASN A 3 -1.70 3.98 -8.58
N ILE A 4 -2.74 3.25 -8.99
CA ILE A 4 -4.03 3.23 -8.30
C ILE A 4 -3.86 2.52 -6.95
N GLY A 5 -4.04 3.27 -5.86
CA GLY A 5 -3.97 2.73 -4.49
C GLY A 5 -2.56 2.44 -3.99
N ASN A 6 -1.51 3.02 -4.59
CA ASN A 6 -0.11 2.89 -4.15
C ASN A 6 0.33 1.43 -3.89
N ILE A 7 -0.18 0.51 -4.71
CA ILE A 7 -0.01 -0.93 -4.54
C ILE A 7 1.37 -1.33 -5.09
N VAL A 8 2.11 -2.10 -4.30
CA VAL A 8 3.26 -2.86 -4.77
C VAL A 8 2.83 -4.29 -5.11
N PRO A 9 3.06 -4.78 -6.35
CA PRO A 9 2.83 -6.18 -6.71
C PRO A 9 3.85 -7.14 -6.06
N PRO A 10 3.53 -8.43 -5.90
CA PRO A 10 4.52 -9.46 -5.57
C PRO A 10 5.65 -9.53 -6.61
N TYR A 11 6.85 -9.95 -6.19
CA TYR A 11 8.02 -10.04 -7.06
C TYR A 11 7.81 -10.93 -8.30
N GLU A 12 7.14 -12.08 -8.12
CA GLU A 12 6.95 -13.10 -9.17
C GLU A 12 5.85 -12.74 -10.19
N ARG A 13 5.04 -11.69 -9.94
CA ARG A 13 3.98 -11.28 -10.88
C ARG A 13 4.62 -10.48 -12.02
N THR A 14 4.04 -10.62 -13.22
CA THR A 14 4.50 -10.06 -14.50
C THR A 14 5.17 -8.68 -14.40
N GLN A 15 6.26 -8.53 -15.18
CA GLN A 15 7.03 -7.29 -15.34
C GLN A 15 6.09 -6.11 -15.65
N GLY A 16 5.93 -5.22 -14.67
CA GLY A 16 5.05 -4.05 -14.74
C GLY A 16 5.80 -2.78 -14.36
N ALA A 17 5.23 -1.64 -14.73
CA ALA A 17 5.85 -0.32 -14.52
C ALA A 17 6.26 -0.07 -13.06
N THR A 18 5.50 -0.61 -12.08
CA THR A 18 5.85 -0.50 -10.66
C THR A 18 7.15 -1.23 -10.33
N GLN A 19 7.30 -2.50 -10.73
CA GLN A 19 8.50 -3.28 -10.47
C GLN A 19 9.72 -2.69 -11.19
N SER A 20 9.58 -2.30 -12.46
CA SER A 20 10.67 -1.66 -13.21
C SER A 20 11.13 -0.34 -12.58
N ALA A 21 10.20 0.48 -12.07
CA ALA A 21 10.56 1.71 -11.38
C ALA A 21 11.31 1.45 -10.06
N ILE A 22 10.90 0.43 -9.30
CA ILE A 22 11.58 0.03 -8.06
C ILE A 22 12.98 -0.50 -8.38
N GLU A 23 13.10 -1.41 -9.35
CA GLU A 23 14.39 -1.97 -9.78
C GLU A 23 15.35 -0.89 -10.26
N TYR A 24 14.89 0.03 -11.12
CA TYR A 24 15.75 1.11 -11.61
C TYR A 24 16.21 2.03 -10.49
N ALA A 25 15.31 2.42 -9.57
CA ALA A 25 15.66 3.28 -8.44
C ALA A 25 16.71 2.64 -7.53
N VAL A 26 16.55 1.36 -7.20
CA VAL A 26 17.45 0.67 -6.26
C VAL A 26 18.73 0.21 -6.94
N ASN A 27 18.64 -0.43 -8.11
CA ASN A 27 19.80 -1.05 -8.75
C ASN A 27 20.62 -0.07 -9.58
N SER A 28 19.97 0.88 -10.26
CA SER A 28 20.67 1.84 -11.11
C SER A 28 20.94 3.18 -10.41
N LEU A 29 19.93 3.76 -9.75
CA LEU A 29 20.08 5.08 -9.11
C LEU A 29 20.65 5.01 -7.69
N LYS A 30 20.67 3.82 -7.08
CA LYS A 30 21.18 3.59 -5.72
C LYS A 30 20.50 4.50 -4.68
N VAL A 31 19.18 4.64 -4.76
CA VAL A 31 18.43 5.44 -3.77
C VAL A 31 18.61 4.87 -2.36
N GLU A 32 18.78 5.76 -1.38
CA GLU A 32 18.96 5.38 0.03
C GLU A 32 17.64 5.16 0.74
N HIS A 33 16.54 5.72 0.23
CA HIS A 33 15.22 5.64 0.84
C HIS A 33 14.15 5.21 -0.17
N LEU A 34 13.34 4.21 0.21
CA LEU A 34 12.15 3.81 -0.49
C LEU A 34 10.93 4.00 0.40
N VAL A 35 10.01 4.87 -0.01
CA VAL A 35 8.81 5.21 0.77
C VAL A 35 7.56 4.67 0.08
N ILE A 36 6.76 3.89 0.79
CA ILE A 36 5.39 3.55 0.42
C ILE A 36 4.45 4.53 1.12
N LEU A 37 3.94 5.49 0.35
CA LEU A 37 3.04 6.53 0.83
C LEU A 37 1.59 6.17 0.45
N GLY A 38 0.78 5.81 1.45
CA GLY A 38 -0.68 5.82 1.34
C GLY A 38 -1.26 7.10 1.91
N HIS A 39 -2.57 7.28 1.80
CA HIS A 39 -3.23 8.50 2.23
C HIS A 39 -4.70 8.27 2.61
N SER A 40 -5.25 9.20 3.40
CA SER A 40 -6.67 9.19 3.77
C SER A 40 -7.59 9.40 2.55
N SER A 41 -8.81 8.87 2.65
CA SER A 41 -9.84 8.97 1.60
C SER A 41 -9.40 8.41 0.24
N CYS A 42 -8.62 7.33 0.25
CA CYS A 42 -8.14 6.67 -0.95
C CYS A 42 -9.29 6.00 -1.70
N GLY A 43 -9.69 6.59 -2.84
CA GLY A 43 -10.78 6.08 -3.67
C GLY A 43 -10.57 4.62 -4.11
N ALA A 44 -9.32 4.18 -4.31
CA ALA A 44 -9.00 2.78 -4.61
C ALA A 44 -9.33 1.84 -3.43
N CYS A 45 -9.01 2.24 -2.20
CA CYS A 45 -9.34 1.47 -1.00
C CYS A 45 -10.85 1.49 -0.72
N SER A 46 -11.52 2.62 -0.95
CA SER A 46 -12.99 2.72 -0.86
C SER A 46 -13.67 1.82 -1.91
N HIS A 47 -13.19 1.83 -3.16
CA HIS A 47 -13.72 1.02 -4.27
C HIS A 47 -13.82 -0.47 -3.94
N LEU A 48 -12.85 -1.00 -3.18
CA LEU A 48 -12.85 -2.39 -2.72
C LEU A 48 -14.11 -2.79 -1.93
N TYR A 49 -14.83 -1.84 -1.32
CA TYR A 49 -16.01 -2.09 -0.50
C TYR A 49 -17.33 -1.80 -1.21
N HIS A 50 -17.32 -1.12 -2.34
CA HIS A 50 -18.54 -0.91 -3.11
C HIS A 50 -19.01 -2.27 -3.66
N LYS A 51 -20.22 -2.68 -3.25
CA LYS A 51 -20.89 -3.84 -3.88
C LYS A 51 -21.05 -3.52 -5.36
N ILE A 52 -20.91 -4.54 -6.20
CA ILE A 52 -21.40 -4.46 -7.56
C ILE A 52 -22.92 -4.40 -7.46
N GLN A 53 -23.48 -3.20 -7.32
CA GLN A 53 -24.92 -2.98 -7.49
C GLN A 53 -25.22 -3.05 -8.98
N GLU A 54 -26.23 -3.84 -9.35
CA GLU A 54 -26.59 -4.16 -10.73
C GLU A 54 -27.30 -2.99 -11.46
N ASP A 55 -27.76 -1.97 -10.73
CA ASP A 55 -28.77 -1.02 -11.25
C ASP A 55 -28.32 0.41 -11.52
N ASP A 56 -27.11 0.83 -11.12
CA ASP A 56 -26.60 2.14 -11.51
C ASP A 56 -25.57 1.97 -12.63
N LYS A 57 -25.71 2.79 -13.68
CA LYS A 57 -24.80 2.91 -14.85
C LYS A 57 -23.33 2.80 -14.44
N LYS A 58 -22.84 1.58 -14.28
CA LYS A 58 -21.52 1.31 -13.74
C LYS A 58 -20.53 1.65 -14.82
N VAL A 59 -19.63 2.57 -14.49
CA VAL A 59 -18.40 2.70 -15.26
C VAL A 59 -17.70 1.34 -15.16
N GLU A 60 -17.58 0.63 -16.29
CA GLU A 60 -16.88 -0.65 -16.34
C GLU A 60 -15.38 -0.38 -16.17
N LEU A 61 -14.85 -0.70 -14.99
CA LEU A 61 -13.44 -0.48 -14.64
C LEU A 61 -12.69 -1.81 -14.57
N SER A 62 -12.88 -2.70 -15.56
CA SER A 62 -12.33 -4.06 -15.55
C SER A 62 -10.83 -4.15 -15.24
N HIS A 63 -10.01 -3.25 -15.80
CA HIS A 63 -8.58 -3.18 -15.49
C HIS A 63 -8.28 -2.73 -14.06
N VAL A 64 -9.07 -1.80 -13.52
CA VAL A 64 -8.93 -1.34 -12.12
C VAL A 64 -9.36 -2.45 -11.17
N ASP A 65 -10.46 -3.13 -11.46
CA ASP A 65 -10.95 -4.25 -10.65
C ASP A 65 -9.93 -5.38 -10.59
N GLU A 66 -9.33 -5.75 -11.72
CA GLU A 66 -8.25 -6.75 -11.77
C GLU A 66 -7.01 -6.28 -10.99
N TRP A 67 -6.62 -5.01 -11.13
CA TRP A 67 -5.51 -4.44 -10.38
C TRP A 67 -5.75 -4.48 -8.86
N LEU A 68 -6.95 -4.09 -8.43
CA LEU A 68 -7.30 -4.00 -7.01
C LEU A 68 -7.44 -5.36 -6.32
N LYS A 69 -7.50 -6.48 -7.05
CA LYS A 69 -7.35 -7.83 -6.45
C LYS A 69 -6.05 -7.96 -5.66
N LEU A 70 -5.01 -7.22 -6.02
CA LEU A 70 -3.76 -7.16 -5.26
C LEU A 70 -3.93 -6.58 -3.85
N ALA A 71 -4.97 -5.79 -3.57
CA ALA A 71 -5.24 -5.23 -2.25
C ALA A 71 -6.24 -6.08 -1.43
N TYR A 72 -6.74 -7.20 -1.96
CA TYR A 72 -7.71 -8.06 -1.25
C TYR A 72 -7.19 -8.59 0.10
N PRO A 73 -5.91 -8.98 0.27
CA PRO A 73 -5.41 -9.36 1.58
C PRO A 73 -5.48 -8.22 2.61
N ALA A 74 -5.17 -6.98 2.19
CA ALA A 74 -5.28 -5.80 3.05
C ALA A 74 -6.74 -5.52 3.45
N LYS A 75 -7.67 -5.60 2.50
CA LYS A 75 -9.12 -5.50 2.73
C LYS A 75 -9.60 -6.57 3.72
N HIS A 76 -9.16 -7.82 3.54
CA HIS A 76 -9.54 -8.94 4.39
C HIS A 76 -9.08 -8.70 5.83
N ASN A 77 -7.81 -8.34 6.04
CA ASN A 77 -7.30 -8.00 7.36
C ASN A 77 -8.04 -6.83 7.99
N ALA A 78 -8.35 -5.79 7.21
CA ALA A 78 -9.12 -4.65 7.69
C ALA A 78 -10.55 -5.03 8.13
N ILE A 79 -11.21 -5.96 7.41
CA ILE A 79 -12.51 -6.50 7.82
C ILE A 79 -12.39 -7.18 9.18
N LEU A 80 -11.40 -8.07 9.36
CA LEU A 80 -11.18 -8.80 10.61
C LEU A 80 -10.88 -7.85 11.78
N GLU A 81 -10.02 -6.86 11.58
CA GLU A 81 -9.69 -5.86 12.60
C GLU A 81 -10.89 -5.02 13.03
N CYS A 82 -11.79 -4.71 12.08
CA CYS A 82 -12.98 -3.92 12.35
C CYS A 82 -14.12 -4.76 12.98
N LEU A 83 -14.05 -6.10 13.00
CA LEU A 83 -15.07 -6.93 13.66
C LEU A 83 -15.20 -6.59 15.16
N ASN A 84 -14.07 -6.31 15.81
CA ASN A 84 -14.02 -5.99 17.23
C ASN A 84 -14.13 -4.48 17.52
N ASN A 85 -14.22 -3.64 16.49
CA ASN A 85 -14.38 -2.20 16.63
C ASN A 85 -15.18 -1.62 15.45
N PRO A 86 -16.52 -1.67 15.51
CA PRO A 86 -17.40 -1.26 14.43
C PRO A 86 -17.31 0.23 14.05
N GLN A 87 -16.76 1.06 14.94
CA GLN A 87 -16.58 2.50 14.70
C GLN A 87 -15.42 2.79 13.74
N LYS A 88 -14.52 1.83 13.49
CA LYS A 88 -13.42 2.01 12.55
C LYS A 88 -13.92 2.06 11.11
N ASN A 89 -13.43 3.04 10.36
CA ASN A 89 -13.63 3.09 8.92
C ASN A 89 -12.79 1.99 8.23
N ARG A 90 -13.46 0.99 7.67
CA ARG A 90 -12.79 -0.15 7.00
C ARG A 90 -11.90 0.28 5.83
N ALA A 91 -12.28 1.32 5.09
CA ALA A 91 -11.49 1.82 3.97
C ALA A 91 -10.17 2.42 4.47
N GLU A 92 -10.22 3.21 5.55
CA GLU A 92 -9.02 3.78 6.19
C GLU A 92 -8.10 2.70 6.75
N VAL A 93 -8.66 1.70 7.44
CA VAL A 93 -7.86 0.55 7.92
C VAL A 93 -7.23 -0.20 6.73
N THR A 94 -7.92 -0.28 5.59
CA THR A 94 -7.37 -0.88 4.37
C THR A 94 -6.22 -0.07 3.79
N GLU A 95 -6.26 1.26 3.83
CA GLU A 95 -5.15 2.11 3.39
C GLU A 95 -3.87 1.78 4.15
N LYS A 96 -3.96 1.72 5.49
CA LYS A 96 -2.84 1.37 6.38
C LYS A 96 -2.38 -0.08 6.16
N ASN A 97 -3.30 -1.03 6.05
CA ASN A 97 -2.96 -2.43 5.79
C ASN A 97 -2.36 -2.66 4.39
N ASN A 98 -2.71 -1.84 3.40
CA ASN A 98 -2.15 -1.92 2.06
C ASN A 98 -0.69 -1.45 2.01
N ILE A 99 -0.32 -0.45 2.82
CA ILE A 99 1.08 -0.06 3.03
C ILE A 99 1.86 -1.23 3.65
N GLN A 100 1.32 -1.85 4.71
CA GLN A 100 1.95 -3.00 5.36
C GLN A 100 2.13 -4.19 4.38
N LEU A 101 1.10 -4.50 3.60
CA LEU A 101 1.15 -5.54 2.58
C LEU A 101 2.21 -5.23 1.50
N SER A 102 2.33 -3.97 1.11
CA SER A 102 3.34 -3.52 0.14
C SER A 102 4.76 -3.66 0.69
N ILE A 103 4.98 -3.33 1.97
CA ILE A 103 6.25 -3.59 2.66
C ILE A 103 6.56 -5.08 2.66
N GLN A 104 5.59 -5.94 3.05
CA GLN A 104 5.78 -7.39 3.05
C GLN A 104 6.15 -7.94 1.67
N ARG A 105 5.54 -7.39 0.61
CA ARG A 105 5.88 -7.77 -0.78
C ARG A 105 7.27 -7.31 -1.16
N LEU A 106 7.70 -6.11 -0.79
CA LEU A 106 9.06 -5.65 -1.06
C LEU A 106 10.12 -6.56 -0.42
N MET A 107 9.82 -7.18 0.72
CA MET A 107 10.69 -8.18 1.35
C MET A 107 10.82 -9.49 0.55
N THR A 108 10.06 -9.67 -0.53
CA THR A 108 10.23 -10.80 -1.46
C THR A 108 11.09 -10.44 -2.68
N TYR A 109 11.58 -9.19 -2.79
CA TYR A 109 12.42 -8.76 -3.90
C TYR A 109 13.88 -8.97 -3.50
N PRO A 110 14.65 -9.86 -4.16
CA PRO A 110 15.99 -10.22 -3.72
C PRO A 110 16.93 -9.01 -3.57
N TYR A 111 16.90 -8.08 -4.53
CA TYR A 111 17.74 -6.88 -4.51
C TYR A 111 17.32 -5.85 -3.46
N ILE A 112 16.06 -5.87 -3.00
CA ILE A 112 15.62 -5.05 -1.86
C ILE A 112 16.16 -5.64 -0.57
N VAL A 113 16.02 -6.95 -0.38
CA VAL A 113 16.52 -7.65 0.81
C VAL A 113 18.03 -7.45 0.94
N GLU A 114 18.79 -7.65 -0.14
CA GLU A 114 20.23 -7.42 -0.16
C GLU A 114 20.59 -5.96 0.19
N ALA A 115 19.88 -4.97 -0.37
CA ALA A 115 20.16 -3.56 -0.10
C ALA A 115 19.87 -3.16 1.36
N LEU A 116 18.82 -3.74 1.96
CA LEU A 116 18.48 -3.56 3.38
C LEU A 116 19.53 -4.20 4.29
N GLU A 117 19.95 -5.43 4.00
CA GLU A 117 20.99 -6.15 4.77
C GLU A 117 22.33 -5.40 4.75
N ASN A 118 22.69 -4.84 3.59
CA ASN A 118 23.88 -4.02 3.41
C ASN A 118 23.76 -2.60 3.98
N LYS A 119 22.60 -2.22 4.54
CA LYS A 119 22.30 -0.88 5.06
C LYS A 119 22.50 0.24 4.02
N THR A 120 22.27 -0.08 2.76
CA THR A 120 22.33 0.86 1.62
C THR A 120 20.95 1.39 1.23
N LEU A 121 19.90 0.81 1.80
CA LEU A 121 18.51 1.20 1.59
C LEU A 121 17.78 1.19 2.93
N GLU A 122 16.88 2.14 3.12
CA GLU A 122 15.86 2.11 4.16
C GLU A 122 14.47 2.06 3.53
N LEU A 123 13.63 1.19 4.07
CA LEU A 123 12.23 1.04 3.65
C LEU A 123 11.31 1.70 4.66
N HIS A 124 10.44 2.58 4.16
CA HIS A 124 9.51 3.37 4.96
C HIS A 124 8.07 3.15 4.50
N GLY A 125 7.13 3.06 5.43
CA GLY A 125 5.70 3.06 5.15
C GLY A 125 5.04 4.25 5.81
N TRP A 126 4.47 5.16 5.04
CA TRP A 126 3.83 6.36 5.55
C TRP A 126 2.37 6.42 5.13
N TRP A 127 1.53 6.96 6.00
CA TRP A 127 0.13 7.25 5.74
C TRP A 127 -0.12 8.74 6.00
N TYR A 128 -0.55 9.46 4.97
CA TYR A 128 -0.81 10.90 5.03
C TYR A 128 -2.31 11.18 5.13
N ASP A 129 -2.73 11.84 6.21
CA ASP A 129 -4.09 12.34 6.29
C ASP A 129 -4.21 13.66 5.55
N ILE A 130 -4.86 13.62 4.38
CA ILE A 130 -5.11 14.79 3.53
C ILE A 130 -5.94 15.85 4.26
N GLY A 131 -6.89 15.43 5.12
CA GLY A 131 -7.81 16.35 5.78
C GLY A 131 -7.14 17.18 6.87
N SER A 132 -6.29 16.54 7.68
CA SER A 132 -5.59 17.20 8.79
C SER A 132 -4.17 17.65 8.45
N GLY A 133 -3.58 17.16 7.36
CA GLY A 133 -2.17 17.39 7.00
C GLY A 133 -1.18 16.56 7.83
N LYS A 134 -1.68 15.62 8.66
CA LYS A 134 -0.84 14.80 9.53
C LYS A 134 -0.19 13.66 8.75
N LEU A 135 1.03 13.31 9.16
CA LEU A 135 1.76 12.17 8.62
C LEU A 135 1.97 11.13 9.73
N GLU A 136 1.65 9.87 9.42
CA GLU A 136 1.96 8.75 10.29
C GLU A 136 2.98 7.81 9.62
N ALA A 137 3.97 7.35 10.38
CA ALA A 137 4.94 6.35 9.94
C ALA A 137 4.66 4.98 10.56
N TYR A 138 4.81 3.93 9.76
CA TYR A 138 4.72 2.55 10.18
C TYR A 138 5.92 2.17 11.06
N ASN A 139 5.64 1.74 12.28
CA ASN A 139 6.65 1.27 13.22
C ASN A 139 6.77 -0.25 13.16
N TYR A 140 7.91 -0.76 12.67
CA TYR A 140 8.16 -2.20 12.52
C TYR A 140 8.08 -3.01 13.82
N GLY A 141 8.50 -2.43 14.95
CA GLY A 141 8.52 -3.11 16.24
C GLY A 141 7.11 -3.32 16.83
N SER A 142 6.29 -2.26 16.81
CA SER A 142 4.92 -2.31 17.32
C SER A 142 3.88 -2.73 16.29
N LYS A 143 4.24 -2.77 15.00
CA LYS A 143 3.35 -3.03 13.86
C LYS A 143 2.14 -2.10 13.80
N THR A 144 2.34 -0.85 14.23
CA THR A 144 1.31 0.20 14.21
C THR A 144 1.85 1.46 13.55
N PHE A 145 0.93 2.31 13.09
CA PHE A 145 1.27 3.64 12.62
C PHE A 145 1.33 4.62 13.80
N ARG A 146 2.27 5.56 13.74
CA ARG A 146 2.43 6.63 14.73
C ARG A 146 2.63 7.95 14.01
N GLU A 147 2.00 9.00 14.52
CA GLU A 147 2.21 10.36 14.03
C GLU A 147 3.69 10.74 14.15
N ILE A 148 4.22 11.40 13.13
CA ILE A 148 5.58 11.93 13.10
C ILE A 148 5.53 13.43 12.85
N GLU A 149 6.35 14.18 13.57
CA GLU A 149 6.60 15.59 13.31
C GLU A 149 7.67 15.71 12.22
N ILE A 150 7.42 16.58 11.23
CA ILE A 150 8.33 16.87 10.10
C ILE A 150 8.97 18.23 10.32
#